data_AF-A0A1Y1RFF0-F1
#
_entry.id   AF-A0A1Y1RFF0-F1
#
_cell.length_a   1.000
_cell.length_b   1.000
_cell.length_c   1.000
_cell.angle_alpha   90.00
_cell.angle_beta   90.00
_cell.angle_gamma   90.00
#
_symmetry.space_group_name_H-M   'P 1'
#
loop_
_entity.id
_entity.type
_entity.pdbx_description
1 polymer ?
#
loop_
_entity_poly.entity_id
_entity_poly.type
_entity_poly.pdbx_seq_one_letter_code
_entity_poly.pdbx_strand_id
1 'polypeptide(L)'
;MLKKNAPVLEVFIFFIDDYLFGVDIAMIDGIQDPEEFEVCYQDEAGNKTTMLLDSDQILGIPHQRNHQRNSGISKILLLENEGLLYGFKVYNPQGIISLKIDDLYEIPQVIKYLRVSTFWAATIVKGEIVLLVDLSTLAPFDHPSISNRLD
;
A
#
# COMPACT_ATOMS: atom_id res chain seq x y z
N MET A 1 -29.90 -27.23 1.12
CA MET A 1 -28.44 -27.00 1.12
C MET A 1 -28.20 -25.51 1.15
N LEU A 2 -27.72 -24.97 2.27
CA LEU A 2 -27.30 -23.56 2.36
C LEU A 2 -26.00 -23.43 1.55
N LYS A 3 -25.99 -22.60 0.50
CA LYS A 3 -24.74 -22.20 -0.16
C LYS A 3 -23.88 -21.55 0.92
N LYS A 4 -22.76 -22.17 1.30
CA LYS A 4 -21.70 -21.50 2.06
C LYS A 4 -21.35 -20.25 1.26
N ASN A 5 -21.50 -19.07 1.86
CA ASN A 5 -21.01 -17.84 1.23
C ASN A 5 -19.52 -18.05 0.97
N ALA A 6 -19.09 -17.84 -0.28
CA ALA A 6 -17.68 -17.88 -0.63
C ALA A 6 -16.94 -16.83 0.23
N PRO A 7 -15.70 -17.11 0.66
CA PRO A 7 -14.92 -16.14 1.41
C PRO A 7 -14.75 -14.85 0.59
N VAL A 8 -14.91 -13.72 1.26
CA VAL A 8 -14.83 -12.38 0.69
C VAL A 8 -13.61 -11.69 1.27
N LEU A 9 -12.86 -11.01 0.40
CA LEU A 9 -11.72 -10.17 0.74
C LEU A 9 -12.18 -8.71 0.66
N GLU A 10 -11.92 -7.91 1.69
CA GLU A 10 -12.16 -6.47 1.63
C GLU A 10 -10.86 -5.76 1.27
N VAL A 11 -10.91 -4.91 0.25
CA VAL A 11 -9.71 -4.30 -0.34
C VAL A 11 -9.89 -2.79 -0.42
N PHE A 12 -8.91 -2.05 0.11
CA PHE A 12 -8.79 -0.61 -0.08
C PHE A 12 -8.15 -0.31 -1.44
N ILE A 13 -8.86 0.42 -2.30
CA ILE A 13 -8.47 0.69 -3.68
C ILE A 13 -7.97 2.12 -3.84
N PHE A 14 -6.91 2.31 -4.61
CA PHE A 14 -6.30 3.61 -4.87
C PHE A 14 -5.56 3.64 -6.21
N PHE A 15 -5.35 4.84 -6.76
CA PHE A 15 -4.60 5.03 -8.00
C PHE A 15 -3.19 5.56 -7.74
N ILE A 16 -2.22 5.06 -8.51
CA ILE A 16 -0.95 5.75 -8.74
C ILE A 16 -0.85 5.99 -10.25
N ASP A 17 -0.79 7.26 -10.63
CA ASP A 17 -1.00 7.70 -12.02
C ASP A 17 -2.27 7.07 -12.61
N ASP A 18 -2.14 6.25 -13.66
CA ASP A 18 -3.25 5.58 -14.34
C ASP A 18 -3.43 4.10 -13.90
N TYR A 19 -2.71 3.65 -12.89
CA TYR A 19 -2.72 2.25 -12.45
C TYR A 19 -3.52 2.08 -11.15
N LEU A 20 -4.35 1.04 -11.11
CA LEU A 20 -5.21 0.72 -9.97
C LEU A 20 -4.56 -0.34 -9.08
N PHE A 21 -4.49 -0.03 -7.79
CA PHE A 21 -3.90 -0.90 -6.77
C PHE A 21 -4.92 -1.18 -5.67
N GLY A 22 -4.68 -2.30 -4.98
CA GLY A 22 -5.48 -2.70 -3.84
C GLY A 22 -4.61 -3.18 -2.68
N VAL A 23 -5.02 -2.87 -1.47
CA VAL A 23 -4.44 -3.43 -0.23
C VAL A 23 -5.55 -4.16 0.51
N ASP A 24 -5.29 -5.39 0.95
CA ASP A 24 -6.20 -6.10 1.85
C ASP A 24 -6.34 -5.31 3.15
N ILE A 25 -7.56 -4.96 3.54
CA ILE A 25 -7.78 -4.18 4.77
C ILE A 25 -7.35 -4.94 6.02
N ALA A 26 -7.25 -6.27 5.97
CA ALA A 26 -6.75 -7.06 7.08
C ALA A 26 -5.25 -6.88 7.32
N MET A 27 -4.52 -6.25 6.39
CA MET A 27 -3.10 -5.91 6.51
C MET A 27 -2.87 -4.50 7.08
N ILE A 28 -3.93 -3.74 7.36
CA ILE A 28 -3.82 -2.35 7.85
C ILE A 28 -4.54 -2.20 9.18
N ASP A 29 -3.93 -1.45 10.10
CA ASP A 29 -4.49 -1.16 11.42
C ASP A 29 -5.40 0.07 11.42
N GLY A 30 -5.31 0.89 10.37
CA GLY A 30 -6.14 2.09 10.24
C GLY A 30 -5.91 2.86 8.94
N ILE A 31 -6.81 3.80 8.68
CA ILE A 31 -6.74 4.73 7.55
C ILE A 31 -6.90 6.14 8.12
N GLN A 32 -5.93 7.01 7.85
CA GLN A 32 -5.92 8.38 8.35
C GLN A 32 -5.80 9.39 7.22
N ASP A 33 -6.31 10.59 7.49
CA ASP A 33 -5.97 11.76 6.68
C ASP A 33 -4.53 12.20 6.99
N PRO A 34 -3.76 12.67 5.99
CA PRO A 34 -2.38 13.10 6.19
C PRO A 34 -2.21 14.21 7.22
N GLU A 35 -3.25 15.03 7.42
CA GLU A 35 -3.27 16.12 8.40
C GLU A 35 -3.45 15.61 9.84
N GLU A 36 -4.06 14.44 10.01
CA GLU A 36 -4.33 13.78 11.30
C GLU A 36 -3.23 12.79 11.68
N PHE A 37 -2.29 12.54 10.78
CA PHE A 37 -1.21 11.59 10.98
C PHE A 37 -0.19 12.14 11.98
N GLU A 38 -0.45 11.88 13.25
CA GLU A 38 0.48 12.15 14.32
C GLU A 38 1.52 11.01 14.40
N VAL A 39 2.79 11.38 14.42
CA VAL A 39 3.92 10.47 14.56
C VAL A 39 3.82 9.74 15.90
N CYS A 40 3.60 8.41 15.87
CA CYS A 40 3.13 7.65 17.04
C CYS A 40 4.16 6.73 17.71
N TYR A 41 5.40 6.62 17.23
CA TYR A 41 6.38 5.77 17.91
C TYR A 41 7.42 6.58 18.65
N GLN A 42 7.69 6.25 19.90
CA GLN A 42 8.75 6.87 20.68
C GLN A 42 9.93 5.89 20.74
N ASP A 43 11.10 6.25 20.20
CA ASP A 43 12.30 5.42 20.32
C ASP A 43 12.74 5.31 21.79
N GLU A 44 13.72 4.44 22.09
CA GLU A 44 14.24 4.26 23.45
C GLU A 44 14.82 5.55 24.07
N ALA A 45 15.13 6.56 23.25
CA ALA A 45 15.60 7.87 23.68
C ALA A 45 14.48 8.90 23.85
N GLY A 46 13.23 8.55 23.58
CA GLY A 46 12.10 9.46 23.70
C GLY A 46 11.71 10.18 22.40
N ASN A 47 12.31 9.89 21.26
CA ASN A 47 12.07 10.59 19.99
C ASN A 47 10.88 10.00 19.24
N LYS A 48 10.00 10.86 18.74
CA LYS A 48 8.88 10.43 17.90
C LYS A 48 9.35 10.09 16.49
N THR A 49 9.25 8.84 16.05
CA THR A 49 9.58 8.40 14.69
C THR A 49 8.46 7.54 14.10
N THR A 50 8.03 7.86 12.87
CA THR A 50 7.15 7.00 12.08
C THR A 50 7.68 7.04 10.66
N MET A 51 7.87 5.87 10.07
CA MET A 51 8.36 5.79 8.70
C MET A 51 7.16 5.91 7.75
N LEU A 52 7.13 7.02 7.01
CA LEU A 52 6.17 7.26 5.95
C LEU A 52 6.75 6.75 4.64
N LEU A 53 6.12 5.72 4.09
CA LEU A 53 6.46 5.08 2.83
C LEU A 53 5.60 5.64 1.71
N ASP A 54 6.22 6.20 0.67
CA ASP A 54 5.51 6.70 -0.49
C ASP A 54 5.21 5.56 -1.47
N SER A 55 3.94 5.37 -1.81
CA SER A 55 3.48 4.21 -2.58
C SER A 55 4.09 4.14 -3.98
N ASP A 56 4.36 5.28 -4.61
CA ASP A 56 4.95 5.36 -5.94
C ASP A 56 6.41 4.85 -5.98
N GLN A 57 7.20 5.19 -4.96
CA GLN A 57 8.59 4.77 -4.78
C GLN A 57 8.65 3.28 -4.47
N ILE A 58 7.77 2.82 -3.59
CA ILE A 58 7.73 1.42 -3.14
C ILE A 58 7.28 0.48 -4.27
N LEU A 59 6.30 0.92 -5.07
CA LEU A 59 5.79 0.12 -6.19
C LEU A 59 6.60 0.31 -7.48
N GLY A 60 7.66 1.13 -7.44
CA GLY A 60 8.59 1.33 -8.55
C GLY A 60 7.94 1.92 -9.80
N ILE A 61 6.88 2.73 -9.64
CA ILE A 61 6.15 3.33 -10.75
C ILE A 61 6.92 4.58 -11.24
N PRO A 62 7.52 4.54 -12.45
CA PRO A 62 8.31 5.66 -12.94
C PRO A 62 7.37 6.82 -13.27
N HIS A 63 7.55 7.93 -12.56
CA HIS A 63 6.73 9.11 -12.77
C HIS A 63 6.89 9.64 -14.20
N GLN A 64 5.78 9.79 -14.91
CA GLN A 64 5.78 10.63 -16.09
C GLN A 64 5.85 12.09 -15.64
N ARG A 65 6.99 12.76 -15.90
CA ARG A 65 7.36 14.10 -15.41
C ARG A 65 6.35 15.24 -15.65
N ASN A 66 5.21 14.98 -16.30
CA ASN A 66 4.23 16.00 -16.70
C ASN A 66 2.79 15.72 -16.25
N HIS A 67 2.50 14.65 -15.51
CA HIS A 67 1.23 14.57 -14.81
C HIS A 67 1.39 15.29 -13.48
N GLN A 68 0.73 16.45 -13.38
CA GLN A 68 0.36 17.05 -12.11
C GLN A 68 -0.03 15.91 -11.18
N ARG A 69 0.54 15.85 -9.96
CA ARG A 69 0.00 15.02 -8.87
C ARG A 69 -1.51 15.12 -8.98
N ASN A 70 -2.18 14.08 -9.49
CA ASN A 70 -3.63 14.15 -9.66
C ASN A 70 -4.18 14.55 -8.30
N SER A 71 -4.93 15.63 -8.35
CA SER A 71 -5.18 16.62 -7.31
C SER A 71 -5.53 16.06 -5.93
N GLY A 72 -4.63 16.26 -4.96
CA GLY A 72 -4.99 16.76 -3.63
C GLY A 72 -5.48 15.79 -2.55
N ILE A 73 -5.91 14.56 -2.89
CA ILE A 73 -6.43 13.62 -1.88
C ILE A 73 -5.49 12.44 -1.73
N SER A 74 -4.87 12.34 -0.55
CA SER A 74 -4.09 11.18 -0.13
C SER A 74 -4.64 10.64 1.17
N LYS A 75 -4.42 9.35 1.41
CA LYS A 75 -4.65 8.70 2.71
C LYS A 75 -3.36 8.05 3.18
N ILE A 76 -3.26 7.84 4.48
CA ILE A 76 -2.18 7.06 5.06
C ILE A 76 -2.79 5.78 5.61
N LEU A 77 -2.33 4.65 5.08
CA LEU A 77 -2.66 3.33 5.60
C LEU A 77 -1.67 3.02 6.72
N LEU A 78 -2.18 2.85 7.93
CA LEU A 78 -1.38 2.46 9.09
C LEU A 78 -1.17 0.96 9.07
N LEU A 79 0.05 0.52 9.37
CA LEU A 79 0.38 -0.88 9.55
C LEU A 79 1.46 -1.04 10.62
N GLU A 80 1.32 -2.06 11.45
CA GLU A 80 2.30 -2.48 12.44
C GLU A 80 3.02 -3.74 11.96
N ASN A 81 4.35 -3.69 11.88
CA ASN A 81 5.17 -4.84 11.57
C ASN A 81 6.33 -4.94 12.56
N GLU A 82 6.45 -6.08 13.23
CA GLU A 82 7.46 -6.35 14.28
C GLU A 82 7.52 -5.25 15.37
N GLY A 83 6.37 -4.70 15.74
CA GLY A 83 6.26 -3.65 16.76
C GLY A 83 6.58 -2.25 16.26
N LEU A 84 6.88 -2.07 14.97
CA LEU A 84 7.09 -0.76 14.35
C LEU A 84 5.84 -0.33 13.58
N LEU A 85 5.38 0.90 13.81
CA LEU A 85 4.27 1.50 13.07
C LEU A 85 4.78 2.22 11.82
N TYR A 86 4.14 1.95 10.68
CA TYR A 86 4.41 2.57 9.39
C TYR A 86 3.17 3.26 8.86
N GLY A 87 3.41 4.30 8.06
CA GLY A 87 2.37 4.88 7.21
C GLY A 87 2.68 4.56 5.75
N PHE A 88 1.78 3.86 5.07
CA PHE A 88 1.84 3.71 3.61
C PHE A 88 0.97 4.79 2.97
N LYS A 89 1.61 5.77 2.35
CA LYS A 89 0.93 6.92 1.76
C LYS A 89 0.43 6.58 0.36
N VAL A 90 -0.88 6.68 0.18
CA VAL A 90 -1.56 6.40 -1.09
C VAL A 90 -2.23 7.65 -1.63
N TYR A 91 -2.29 7.76 -2.95
CA TYR A 91 -2.92 8.86 -3.66
C TYR A 91 -4.25 8.42 -4.28
N ASN A 92 -5.17 9.37 -4.47
CA ASN A 92 -6.43 9.15 -5.19
C ASN A 92 -7.20 7.90 -4.69
N PRO A 93 -7.55 7.83 -3.39
CA PRO A 93 -8.29 6.70 -2.83
C PRO A 93 -9.66 6.57 -3.50
N GLN A 94 -10.04 5.34 -3.85
CA GLN A 94 -11.32 5.00 -4.48
C GLN A 94 -12.32 4.39 -3.47
N GLY A 95 -11.83 3.96 -2.31
CA GLY A 95 -12.63 3.38 -1.23
C GLY A 95 -12.39 1.89 -1.04
N ILE A 96 -13.23 1.26 -0.21
CA ILE A 96 -13.16 -0.17 0.09
C ILE A 96 -14.15 -0.93 -0.80
N ILE A 97 -13.70 -2.04 -1.37
CA ILE A 97 -14.54 -2.95 -2.14
C ILE A 97 -14.47 -4.36 -1.57
N SER A 98 -15.53 -5.14 -1.78
CA SER A 98 -15.57 -6.56 -1.45
C SER A 98 -15.32 -7.41 -2.69
N LEU A 99 -14.28 -8.24 -2.67
CA LEU A 99 -13.91 -9.17 -3.73
C LEU A 99 -14.20 -10.60 -3.31
N LYS A 100 -14.61 -11.46 -4.24
CA LYS A 100 -14.61 -12.91 -3.98
C LYS A 100 -13.22 -13.44 -4.23
N ILE A 101 -12.77 -14.39 -3.40
CA ILE A 101 -11.46 -15.02 -3.58
C ILE A 101 -11.36 -15.72 -4.95
N ASP A 102 -12.47 -16.27 -5.46
CA ASP A 102 -12.52 -16.92 -6.78
C ASP A 102 -12.28 -15.95 -7.96
N ASP A 103 -12.38 -14.62 -7.73
CA ASP A 103 -12.12 -13.58 -8.73
C ASP A 103 -10.66 -13.07 -8.69
N LEU A 104 -9.80 -13.73 -7.92
CA LEU A 104 -8.37 -13.44 -7.82
C LEU A 104 -7.57 -14.28 -8.82
N TYR A 105 -6.60 -13.62 -9.45
CA TYR A 105 -5.68 -14.21 -10.41
C TYR A 105 -4.27 -14.18 -9.83
N GLU A 106 -3.49 -15.22 -10.15
CA GLU A 106 -2.06 -15.19 -9.87
C GLU A 106 -1.38 -14.05 -10.63
N ILE A 107 -0.40 -13.41 -10.00
CA ILE A 107 0.44 -12.42 -10.67
C ILE A 107 1.19 -13.07 -11.83
N PRO A 108 1.06 -12.54 -13.07
CA PRO A 108 1.81 -13.01 -14.23
C PRO A 108 3.32 -13.06 -13.94
N GLN A 109 4.01 -14.12 -14.39
CA GLN A 109 5.44 -14.28 -14.11
C GLN A 109 6.30 -13.10 -14.57
N VAL A 110 5.90 -12.41 -15.64
CA VAL A 110 6.60 -11.20 -16.13
C VAL A 110 6.66 -10.08 -15.08
N ILE A 111 5.64 -9.95 -14.24
CA ILE A 111 5.60 -8.96 -13.15
C ILE A 111 6.51 -9.41 -12.00
N LYS A 112 6.65 -10.71 -11.75
CA LYS A 112 7.58 -11.26 -10.73
C LYS A 112 9.05 -10.92 -11.04
N TYR A 113 9.42 -10.78 -12.32
CA TYR A 113 10.77 -10.36 -12.72
C TYR A 113 11.06 -8.87 -12.51
N LEU A 114 10.03 -8.04 -12.24
CA LEU A 114 10.22 -6.63 -11.91
C LEU A 114 10.81 -6.40 -10.51
N ARG A 115 11.22 -7.47 -9.79
CA ARG A 115 11.69 -7.43 -8.39
C ARG A 115 10.71 -6.75 -7.42
N VAL A 116 9.44 -6.72 -7.77
CA VAL A 116 8.38 -6.22 -6.88
C VAL A 116 7.79 -7.45 -6.20
N SER A 117 8.44 -7.92 -5.13
CA SER A 117 7.86 -8.93 -4.21
C SER A 117 6.58 -8.41 -3.52
N THR A 118 6.26 -7.15 -3.76
CA THR A 118 5.16 -6.40 -3.19
C THR A 118 3.80 -6.71 -3.81
N PHE A 119 3.66 -7.65 -4.76
CA PHE A 119 2.34 -8.05 -5.28
C PHE A 119 2.09 -9.53 -5.11
N TRP A 120 0.91 -9.90 -4.60
CA TRP A 120 0.55 -11.29 -4.31
C TRP A 120 -0.58 -11.83 -5.20
N ALA A 121 -1.48 -10.98 -5.68
CA ALA A 121 -2.57 -11.37 -6.59
C ALA A 121 -3.03 -10.19 -7.46
N ALA A 122 -3.82 -10.47 -8.49
CA ALA A 122 -4.50 -9.48 -9.31
C ALA A 122 -6.01 -9.75 -9.34
N THR A 123 -6.81 -8.74 -9.65
CA THR A 123 -8.24 -8.90 -9.94
C THR A 123 -8.69 -7.94 -11.04
N ILE A 124 -9.95 -8.04 -11.44
CA ILE A 124 -10.56 -7.13 -12.41
C ILE A 124 -11.75 -6.42 -11.76
N VAL A 125 -11.70 -5.09 -11.70
CA VAL A 125 -12.77 -4.26 -11.13
C VAL A 125 -13.22 -3.28 -12.18
N LYS A 126 -14.50 -3.38 -12.60
CA LYS A 126 -15.09 -2.51 -13.64
C LYS A 126 -14.31 -2.49 -14.97
N GLY A 127 -13.63 -3.59 -15.30
CA GLY A 127 -12.81 -3.71 -16.52
C GLY A 127 -11.36 -3.28 -16.36
N GLU A 128 -10.98 -2.75 -15.21
CA GLU A 128 -9.60 -2.36 -14.88
C GLU A 128 -8.88 -3.49 -14.13
N ILE A 129 -7.60 -3.68 -14.43
CA ILE A 129 -6.74 -4.60 -13.67
C ILE A 129 -6.35 -3.92 -12.36
N VAL A 130 -6.57 -4.61 -11.25
CA VAL A 130 -6.10 -4.20 -9.92
C VAL A 130 -4.97 -5.12 -9.50
N LEU A 131 -3.81 -4.56 -9.18
CA LEU A 131 -2.72 -5.30 -8.55
C LEU A 131 -2.86 -5.21 -7.03
N LEU A 132 -2.91 -6.37 -6.36
CA LEU A 132 -3.02 -6.47 -4.91
C LEU A 132 -1.62 -6.45 -4.30
N VAL A 133 -1.40 -5.44 -3.47
CA VAL A 133 -0.14 -5.14 -2.80
C VAL A 133 -0.02 -5.97 -1.53
N ASP A 134 1.14 -6.59 -1.33
CA ASP A 134 1.54 -7.27 -0.10
C ASP A 134 2.36 -6.32 0.77
N LEU A 135 1.68 -5.65 1.71
CA LEU A 135 2.36 -4.73 2.62
C LEU A 135 3.21 -5.45 3.67
N SER A 136 3.03 -6.75 3.90
CA SER A 136 3.85 -7.50 4.88
C SER A 136 5.31 -7.62 4.45
N THR A 137 5.56 -7.55 3.13
CA THR A 137 6.90 -7.57 2.55
C THR A 137 7.61 -6.22 2.64
N LEU A 138 6.91 -5.17 3.08
CA LEU A 138 7.50 -3.87 3.40
C LEU A 138 8.18 -3.93 4.76
N ALA A 139 9.17 -4.83 4.90
CA ALA A 139 10.18 -4.70 5.94
C ALA A 139 10.91 -3.36 5.72
N PRO A 140 11.46 -2.73 6.77
CA PRO A 140 12.22 -1.50 6.60
C PRO A 140 13.31 -1.79 5.58
N PHE A 141 13.22 -1.14 4.42
CA PHE A 141 14.36 -1.05 3.53
C PHE A 141 15.50 -0.53 4.40
N ASP A 142 16.62 -1.25 4.46
CA ASP A 142 17.93 -0.67 4.78
C ASP A 142 18.18 0.42 3.72
N HIS A 143 17.51 1.55 3.87
CA HIS A 143 17.62 2.66 2.94
C HIS A 143 18.94 3.34 3.30
N PRO A 144 19.99 3.27 2.46
CA PRO A 144 21.32 3.80 2.78
C PRO A 144 21.36 5.34 2.87
N SER A 145 20.21 6.01 2.85
CA SER A 145 20.10 7.47 2.86
C SER A 145 19.54 8.05 4.16
N ILE A 146 19.30 7.22 5.20
CA ILE A 146 19.11 7.71 6.58
C ILE A 146 20.42 7.63 7.39
N SER A 147 21.58 7.39 6.74
CA SER A 147 22.88 7.42 7.42
C SER A 147 23.70 8.70 7.22
N ASN A 148 23.23 9.71 6.48
CA ASN A 148 24.02 10.91 6.19
C ASN A 148 23.25 12.21 6.44
N ARG A 149 22.94 12.49 7.71
CA ARG A 149 22.78 13.87 8.24
C ARG A 149 23.05 13.90 9.74
N LEU A 150 24.26 13.53 10.14
CA LEU A 150 24.87 13.95 11.40
C LEU A 150 26.36 14.20 11.10
N ASP A 151 26.62 15.31 10.42
CA ASP A 151 27.79 16.17 10.66
C ASP A 151 27.23 17.53 11.12
#